data_AF-A0A845FDW2-F1
#
_entry.id   AF-A0A845FDW2-F1
#
_cell.length_a   1.000
_cell.length_b   1.000
_cell.length_c   1.000
_cell.angle_alpha   90.00
_cell.angle_beta   90.00
_cell.angle_gamma   90.00
#
_symmetry.space_group_name_H-M   'P 1'
#
loop_
_entity.id
_entity.type
_entity.pdbx_description
1 polymer ?
#
loop_
_entity_poly.entity_id
_entity_poly.type
_entity_poly.pdbx_seq_one_letter_code
_entity_poly.pdbx_strand_id
1 'polypeptide(L)'
;MKRTLIGGFVMLGGLFITMTMIIAGAIYAPHMTSWSGKSKLWYAVFGGRQYGDENVDSLFLGFPFILGVTLTIGGLVILCFEYYETIEKNKE
;
A
#
# COMPACT_ATOMS: atom_id res chain seq x y z
N MET A 1 1.20 9.27 24.12
CA MET A 1 1.05 7.84 23.73
C MET A 1 2.43 7.22 23.64
N LYS A 2 2.59 5.94 24.02
CA LYS A 2 3.87 5.24 23.81
C LYS A 2 4.19 5.23 22.31
N ARG A 3 5.44 5.48 21.94
CA ARG A 3 5.87 5.56 20.51
C ARG A 3 5.59 4.24 19.78
N THR A 4 5.64 3.12 20.49
CA THR A 4 5.21 1.80 20.01
C THR A 4 3.76 1.78 19.52
N LEU A 5 2.83 2.43 20.23
CA LEU A 5 1.42 2.49 19.83
C LEU A 5 1.26 3.31 18.55
N ILE A 6 1.96 4.43 18.44
CA ILE A 6 1.93 5.29 17.25
C ILE A 6 2.50 4.54 16.04
N GLY A 7 3.67 3.93 16.19
CA GLY A 7 4.30 3.12 15.14
C GLY A 7 3.40 1.95 14.70
N GLY A 8 2.78 1.27 15.66
CA GLY A 8 1.83 0.18 15.40
C GLY A 8 0.59 0.64 14.62
N PHE A 9 -0.06 1.72 15.06
CA PHE A 9 -1.22 2.28 14.37
C PHE A 9 -0.89 2.75 12.95
N VAL A 10 0.24 3.43 12.77
CA VAL A 10 0.69 3.91 11.45
C VAL A 10 1.02 2.73 10.53
N MET A 11 1.74 1.72 11.04
CA MET A 11 2.10 0.53 10.27
C MET A 11 0.87 -0.27 9.82
N LEU A 12 -0.01 -0.60 10.78
CA LEU A 12 -1.23 -1.37 10.51
C LEU A 12 -2.20 -0.60 9.64
N GLY A 13 -2.36 0.71 9.87
CA GLY A 13 -3.17 1.58 9.02
C GLY A 13 -2.69 1.59 7.57
N GLY A 14 -1.38 1.78 7.35
CA GLY A 14 -0.79 1.68 6.01
C GLY A 14 -1.00 0.31 5.37
N LEU A 15 -0.90 -0.76 6.16
CA LEU A 15 -1.04 -2.14 5.69
C LEU A 15 -2.49 -2.44 5.28
N PHE A 16 -3.47 -1.95 6.05
CA PHE A 16 -4.87 -2.07 5.66
C PHE A 16 -5.18 -1.31 4.38
N ILE A 17 -4.62 -0.11 4.20
CA ILE A 17 -4.80 0.67 2.97
C ILE A 17 -4.26 -0.12 1.76
N THR A 18 -3.01 -0.60 1.85
CA THR A 18 -2.39 -1.37 0.76
C THR A 18 -3.17 -2.64 0.43
N MET A 19 -3.56 -3.40 1.46
CA MET A 19 -4.32 -4.63 1.30
C MET A 19 -5.69 -4.38 0.68
N THR A 20 -6.37 -3.29 1.08
CA THR A 20 -7.65 -2.88 0.49
C THR A 20 -7.51 -2.54 -0.99
N MET A 21 -6.43 -1.86 -1.40
CA MET A 21 -6.20 -1.55 -2.82
C MET A 21 -5.94 -2.81 -3.65
N ILE A 22 -5.18 -3.76 -3.11
CA ILE A 22 -4.94 -5.06 -3.77
C ILE A 22 -6.26 -5.83 -3.92
N ILE A 23 -7.08 -5.90 -2.88
CA ILE A 23 -8.38 -6.58 -2.90
C ILE A 23 -9.31 -5.91 -3.93
N ALA A 24 -9.39 -4.57 -3.93
CA ALA A 24 -10.20 -3.83 -4.91
C ALA A 24 -9.73 -4.12 -6.35
N GLY A 25 -8.42 -4.09 -6.61
CA GLY A 25 -7.86 -4.45 -7.90
C GLY A 25 -8.14 -5.90 -8.30
N ALA A 26 -8.09 -6.83 -7.35
CA ALA A 26 -8.36 -8.26 -7.58
C ALA A 26 -9.83 -8.54 -7.88
N ILE A 27 -10.76 -7.84 -7.21
CA ILE A 27 -12.20 -7.94 -7.47
C ILE A 27 -12.55 -7.35 -8.84
N TYR A 28 -11.92 -6.24 -9.22
CA TYR A 28 -12.21 -5.56 -10.48
C TYR A 28 -11.55 -6.20 -11.70
N ALA A 29 -10.34 -6.75 -11.55
CA ALA A 29 -9.58 -7.34 -12.65
C ALA A 29 -10.37 -8.34 -13.52
N PRO A 30 -11.18 -9.28 -12.98
CA PRO A 30 -12.00 -10.18 -13.79
C PRO A 30 -12.96 -9.46 -14.75
N HIS A 31 -13.50 -8.30 -14.38
CA HIS A 31 -14.52 -7.58 -15.14
C HIS A 31 -13.98 -6.70 -16.26
N MET A 32 -12.66 -6.45 -16.29
CA MET A 32 -12.08 -5.61 -17.33
C MET A 32 -12.03 -6.34 -18.67
N THR A 33 -12.38 -5.62 -19.74
CA THR A 33 -12.42 -6.15 -21.10
C THR A 33 -11.21 -5.69 -21.93
N SER A 34 -10.61 -4.56 -21.53
CA SER A 34 -9.38 -4.03 -22.09
C SER A 34 -8.29 -3.96 -21.01
N TRP A 35 -7.09 -4.43 -21.32
CA TRP A 35 -5.91 -4.20 -20.48
C TRP A 35 -4.65 -4.24 -21.34
N SER A 36 -3.60 -3.55 -20.88
CA SER A 36 -2.27 -3.68 -21.47
C SER A 36 -1.26 -4.15 -20.42
N GLY A 37 -0.20 -4.83 -20.88
CA GLY A 37 0.86 -5.35 -20.02
C GLY A 37 0.63 -6.77 -19.48
N LYS A 38 1.53 -7.19 -18.58
CA LYS A 38 1.66 -8.58 -18.14
C LYS A 38 0.69 -9.00 -17.02
N SER A 39 0.14 -8.06 -16.26
CA SER A 39 -0.73 -8.36 -15.11
C SER A 39 -1.97 -7.49 -15.10
N LYS A 40 -3.13 -8.14 -15.16
CA LYS A 40 -4.45 -7.52 -15.11
C LYS A 40 -4.69 -6.81 -13.77
N LEU A 41 -4.22 -7.39 -12.67
CA LEU A 41 -4.32 -6.79 -11.33
C LEU A 41 -3.49 -5.51 -11.23
N TRP A 42 -2.23 -5.54 -11.69
CA TRP A 42 -1.38 -4.34 -11.62
C TRP A 42 -1.86 -3.26 -12.57
N TYR A 43 -2.42 -3.62 -13.72
CA TYR A 43 -3.06 -2.67 -14.61
C TYR A 43 -4.37 -2.11 -14.02
N ALA A 44 -5.15 -2.89 -13.26
CA ALA A 44 -6.29 -2.37 -12.51
C ALA A 44 -5.88 -1.34 -11.45
N VAL A 45 -4.73 -1.54 -10.77
CA VAL A 45 -4.23 -0.65 -9.72
C VAL A 45 -3.51 0.58 -10.30
N PHE A 46 -2.63 0.40 -11.28
CA PHE A 46 -1.72 1.44 -11.78
C PHE A 46 -1.96 1.84 -13.24
N GLY A 47 -2.95 1.26 -13.92
CA GLY A 47 -3.26 1.56 -15.31
C GLY A 47 -3.52 3.05 -15.51
N GLY A 48 -2.77 3.64 -16.43
CA GLY A 48 -2.89 5.06 -16.77
C GLY A 48 -3.79 5.26 -17.98
N ARG A 49 -4.42 6.45 -18.08
CA ARG A 49 -5.01 6.89 -19.36
C ARG A 49 -3.90 6.98 -20.41
N GLN A 50 -3.90 6.08 -21.40
CA GLN A 50 -3.12 6.33 -22.61
C GLN A 50 -3.82 7.48 -23.35
N TYR A 51 -3.10 8.59 -23.55
CA TYR A 51 -3.60 9.73 -24.33
C TYR A 51 -4.09 9.21 -25.69
N GLY A 52 -5.41 9.27 -25.93
CA GLY A 52 -6.06 8.83 -27.17
C GLY A 52 -6.91 7.56 -27.07
N ASP A 53 -6.93 6.87 -25.92
CA ASP A 53 -7.79 5.68 -25.72
C ASP A 53 -8.92 6.00 -24.72
N GLU A 54 -10.15 6.00 -25.21
CA GLU A 54 -11.35 6.42 -24.45
C GLU A 54 -11.77 5.35 -23.42
N ASN A 55 -11.28 4.11 -23.56
CA ASN A 55 -11.68 2.94 -22.79
C ASN A 55 -10.55 2.41 -21.90
N VAL A 56 -10.13 3.19 -20.92
CA VAL A 56 -9.15 2.72 -19.92
C VAL A 56 -9.89 2.11 -18.74
N ASP A 57 -10.00 0.78 -18.74
CA ASP A 57 -10.58 -0.02 -17.65
C ASP A 57 -9.63 -0.08 -16.43
N SER A 58 -9.18 1.04 -15.86
CA SER A 58 -8.34 1.05 -14.64
C SER A 58 -8.99 1.83 -13.50
N LEU A 59 -8.82 1.33 -12.26
CA LEU A 59 -9.31 1.99 -11.05
C LEU A 59 -8.39 3.12 -10.57
N PHE A 60 -7.18 3.24 -11.12
CA PHE A 60 -6.23 4.31 -10.77
C PHE A 60 -5.89 4.38 -9.26
N LEU A 61 -5.85 3.21 -8.61
CA LEU A 61 -5.57 3.05 -7.17
C LEU A 61 -4.08 3.19 -6.81
N GLY A 62 -3.22 3.55 -7.76
CA GLY A 62 -1.79 3.63 -7.56
C GLY A 62 -1.39 4.64 -6.48
N PHE A 63 -2.04 5.80 -6.44
CA PHE A 63 -1.77 6.81 -5.41
C PHE A 63 -2.10 6.33 -3.99
N PRO A 64 -3.34 5.87 -3.68
CA PRO A 64 -3.63 5.35 -2.35
C PRO A 64 -2.82 4.09 -2.01
N PHE A 65 -2.45 3.26 -2.99
CA PHE A 65 -1.56 2.12 -2.77
C PHE A 65 -0.16 2.57 -2.31
N ILE A 66 0.46 3.52 -3.01
CA ILE A 66 1.78 4.05 -2.66
C ILE A 66 1.75 4.69 -1.26
N LEU A 67 0.72 5.49 -0.97
CA LEU A 67 0.54 6.06 0.38
C LEU A 67 0.46 4.97 1.46
N GLY A 68 -0.30 3.90 1.21
CA GLY A 68 -0.38 2.76 2.12
C GLY A 68 1.00 2.14 2.38
N VAL A 69 1.78 1.88 1.32
CA VAL A 69 3.15 1.34 1.44
C VAL A 69 4.05 2.27 2.26
N THR A 70 4.03 3.58 1.97
CA THR A 70 4.84 4.56 2.69
C THR A 70 4.50 4.62 4.17
N LEU A 71 3.20 4.58 4.52
CA LEU A 71 2.76 4.54 5.91
C LEU A 71 3.19 3.23 6.60
N THR A 72 3.08 2.08 5.94
CA THR A 72 3.55 0.80 6.49
C THR A 72 5.03 0.85 6.80
N ILE A 73 5.86 1.29 5.85
CA ILE A 73 7.30 1.39 6.04
C ILE A 73 7.64 2.40 7.14
N GLY A 74 7.02 3.58 7.13
CA GLY A 74 7.24 4.60 8.16
C GLY A 74 6.89 4.12 9.57
N GLY A 75 5.75 3.44 9.73
CA GLY A 75 5.36 2.83 11.00
C GLY A 75 6.32 1.73 11.46
N LEU A 76 6.79 0.90 10.53
CA LEU A 76 7.75 -0.17 10.80
C LEU A 76 9.11 0.40 11.25
N VAL A 77 9.59 1.46 10.61
CA VAL A 77 10.81 2.17 11.01
C VAL A 77 10.71 2.67 12.45
N ILE A 78 9.59 3.31 12.83
CA ILE A 78 9.35 3.78 14.21
C ILE A 78 9.41 2.60 15.20
N LEU A 79 8.78 1.48 14.87
CA LEU A 79 8.78 0.29 15.72
C LEU A 79 10.19 -0.32 15.86
N CYS A 80 10.98 -0.37 14.78
CA CYS A 80 12.35 -0.86 14.82
C CYS A 80 13.25 0.00 15.70
N PHE A 81 13.13 1.34 15.63
CA PHE A 81 13.89 2.23 16.50
C PHE A 81 13.53 2.03 17.98
N GLU A 82 12.23 1.96 18.30
CA GLU A 82 11.78 1.72 19.67
C GLU A 82 12.25 0.36 20.19
N TYR A 83 12.23 -0.67 19.33
CA TYR A 83 12.71 -2.01 19.68
C TYR A 83 14.21 -2.01 20.00
N TYR A 84 15.01 -1.31 19.19
CA TYR A 84 16.45 -1.19 19.41
C TYR A 84 16.76 -0.44 20.73
N GLU A 85 16.12 0.70 20.96
CA GLU A 85 16.27 1.49 22.18
C GLU A 85 15.89 0.70 23.43
N THR A 86 14.82 -0.10 23.35
CA THR A 86 14.38 -0.97 24.45
C THR A 86 15.41 -2.07 24.76
N ILE A 87 16.05 -2.65 23.73
CA ILE A 87 17.09 -3.67 23.91
C ILE A 87 18.33 -3.06 24.57
N GLU A 88 18.77 -1.89 24.11
CA GLU A 88 19.94 -1.20 24.63
C GLU A 88 19.76 -0.88 26.12
N LYS A 89 18.60 -0.33 26.49
CA LYS A 89 18.27 -0.01 27.88
C LYS A 89 18.20 -1.23 28.81
N ASN A 90 17.88 -2.42 28.29
CA ASN A 90 17.85 -3.66 29.07
C ASN A 90 19.23 -4.31 29.23
N LYS A 91 20.27 -3.80 28.55
CA LYS A 91 21.66 -4.29 28.70
C LYS A 91 22.47 -3.54 29.76
N GLU A 92 22.07 -2.31 30.11
CA GLU A 92 22.61 -1.53 31.23
C GLU A 92 22.02 -1.95 32.57
#